data_AF-A0A0V8QET9-F1
#
_entry.id   AF-A0A0V8QET9-F1
#
_cell.length_a   1.000
_cell.length_b   1.000
_cell.length_c   1.000
_cell.angle_alpha   90.00
_cell.angle_beta   90.00
_cell.angle_gamma   90.00
#
_symmetry.space_group_name_H-M   'P 1'
#
loop_
_entity.id
_entity.type
_entity.pdbx_description
1 polymer ?
#
loop_
_entity_poly.entity_id
_entity_poly.type
_entity_poly.pdbx_seq_one_letter_code
_entity_poly.pdbx_strand_id
1 'polypeptide(L)'
;MKNDEAYLSNTGNYTVFKYGNYMIRFLAPYSLERYTKVKEWDNGYLVVMAKYEHNDKEEEEYIDLIPILNDLYFNVDEFLRPIKKVRVLYD
;
A
#
# COMPACT_ATOMS: atom_id res chain seq x y z
N MET A 1 -14.38 1.56 -11.84
CA MET A 1 -13.48 2.00 -10.76
C MET A 1 -13.27 3.50 -10.92
N LYS A 2 -13.22 4.26 -9.82
CA LYS A 2 -12.81 5.67 -9.94
C LYS A 2 -11.35 5.69 -10.38
N ASN A 3 -11.02 6.43 -11.43
CA ASN A 3 -9.69 6.42 -12.05
C ASN A 3 -8.61 7.10 -11.19
N ASP A 4 -8.95 7.59 -10.00
CA ASP A 4 -8.07 8.31 -9.07
C ASP A 4 -7.92 7.66 -7.70
N GLU A 5 -8.44 6.44 -7.51
CA GLU A 5 -8.30 5.67 -6.26
C GLU A 5 -7.44 4.43 -6.45
N ALA A 6 -6.49 4.22 -5.52
CA ALA A 6 -5.71 3.00 -5.39
C ALA A 6 -6.08 2.23 -4.12
N TYR A 7 -5.70 0.95 -4.07
CA TYR A 7 -6.06 0.04 -3.01
C TYR A 7 -4.84 -0.62 -2.38
N LEU A 8 -4.83 -0.69 -1.06
CA LEU A 8 -3.82 -1.38 -0.25
C LEU A 8 -4.44 -2.63 0.39
N SER A 9 -3.74 -3.75 0.33
CA SER A 9 -4.06 -4.97 1.05
C SER A 9 -2.78 -5.78 1.30
N ASN A 10 -2.91 -6.96 1.89
CA ASN A 10 -1.84 -7.95 1.96
C ASN A 10 -2.36 -9.35 1.60
N THR A 11 -1.46 -10.19 1.11
CA THR A 11 -1.73 -11.61 0.83
C THR A 11 -0.46 -12.43 1.10
N GLY A 12 -0.57 -13.42 1.98
CA GLY A 12 0.61 -14.10 2.52
C GLY A 12 1.63 -13.11 3.05
N ASN A 13 2.89 -13.25 2.62
CA ASN A 13 4.00 -12.39 3.05
C ASN A 13 4.17 -11.14 2.18
N TYR A 14 3.13 -10.68 1.49
CA TYR A 14 3.21 -9.55 0.58
C TYR A 14 2.20 -8.47 0.91
N THR A 15 2.66 -7.23 0.87
CA THR A 15 1.80 -6.07 0.68
C THR A 15 1.47 -5.93 -0.79
N VAL A 16 0.21 -5.60 -1.08
CA VAL A 16 -0.32 -5.44 -2.42
C VAL A 16 -0.81 -4.00 -2.58
N PHE A 17 -0.25 -3.29 -3.54
CA PHE A 17 -0.71 -1.97 -3.97
C PHE A 17 -1.31 -2.10 -5.38
N LYS A 18 -2.61 -1.82 -5.50
CA LYS A 18 -3.38 -1.99 -6.74
C LYS A 18 -3.89 -0.65 -7.24
N TYR A 19 -3.57 -0.32 -8.49
CA TYR A 19 -4.06 0.89 -9.16
C TYR A 19 -4.34 0.61 -10.64
N GLY A 20 -5.59 0.78 -11.07
CA GLY A 20 -6.02 0.40 -12.41
C GLY A 20 -5.70 -1.07 -12.70
N ASN A 21 -4.89 -1.32 -13.73
CA ASN A 21 -4.45 -2.67 -14.10
C ASN A 21 -3.14 -3.10 -13.44
N TYR A 22 -2.53 -2.23 -12.63
CA TYR A 22 -1.28 -2.53 -11.94
C TYR A 22 -1.55 -3.19 -10.59
N MET A 23 -0.83 -4.27 -10.33
CA MET A 23 -0.77 -4.95 -9.03
C MET A 23 0.70 -5.08 -8.65
N ILE A 24 1.16 -4.18 -7.77
CA ILE A 24 2.53 -4.14 -7.27
C ILE A 24 2.56 -4.92 -5.96
N ARG A 25 3.50 -5.85 -5.84
CA ARG A 25 3.67 -6.70 -4.65
C ARG A 25 5.09 -6.56 -4.12
N PHE A 26 5.21 -6.34 -2.82
CA PHE A 26 6.49 -6.26 -2.12
C PHE A 26 6.37 -6.97 -0.77
N LEU A 27 7.50 -7.41 -0.23
CA LEU A 27 7.51 -8.20 0.99
C LEU A 27 6.95 -7.39 2.17
N ALA A 28 6.06 -8.02 2.91
CA ALA A 28 5.56 -7.59 4.20
C ALA A 28 6.20 -8.45 5.30
N PRO A 29 6.23 -7.98 6.56
CA PRO A 29 6.57 -8.83 7.68
C PRO A 29 5.65 -10.05 7.74
N TYR A 30 6.21 -11.23 8.02
CA TYR A 30 5.44 -12.49 8.07
C TYR A 30 4.33 -12.47 9.13
N SER A 31 4.47 -11.63 10.15
CA SER A 31 3.53 -11.48 11.25
C SER A 31 2.40 -10.48 10.97
N LEU A 32 2.40 -9.83 9.79
CA LEU A 32 1.35 -8.91 9.39
C LEU A 32 0.08 -9.70 9.09
N GLU A 33 -0.96 -9.54 9.92
CA GLU A 33 -2.27 -10.13 9.63
C GLU A 33 -2.96 -9.33 8.52
N ARG A 34 -3.12 -8.01 8.73
CA ARG A 34 -3.82 -7.12 7.80
C ARG A 34 -3.54 -5.65 8.05
N TYR A 35 -3.58 -4.86 6.99
CA TYR A 35 -3.82 -3.41 7.08
C TYR A 35 -5.29 -3.15 7.40
N THR A 36 -5.55 -2.18 8.28
CA THR A 36 -6.89 -1.85 8.75
C THR A 36 -7.34 -0.48 8.24
N LYS A 37 -6.42 0.46 8.04
CA LYS A 37 -6.72 1.82 7.60
C LYS A 37 -5.53 2.49 6.90
N VAL A 38 -5.82 3.32 5.90
CA VAL A 38 -4.86 4.35 5.42
C VAL A 38 -5.17 5.65 6.15
N LYS A 39 -4.19 6.19 6.90
CA LYS A 39 -4.29 7.48 7.58
C LYS A 39 -3.92 8.63 6.66
N GLU A 40 -2.86 8.46 5.89
CA GLU A 40 -2.29 9.49 5.02
C GLU A 40 -1.81 8.90 3.71
N TRP A 41 -1.95 9.69 2.65
CA TRP A 41 -1.40 9.47 1.33
C TRP A 41 -0.73 10.76 0.87
N ASP A 42 0.57 10.71 0.67
CA ASP A 42 1.36 11.83 0.14
C ASP A 42 2.20 11.33 -1.04
N ASN A 43 1.57 11.33 -2.23
CA ASN A 43 2.19 11.08 -3.54
C ASN A 43 3.33 10.02 -3.54
N GLY A 44 3.05 8.83 -3.01
CA GLY A 44 4.01 7.72 -2.91
C GLY A 44 4.33 7.30 -1.48
N TYR A 45 4.08 8.17 -0.50
CA TYR A 45 4.23 7.85 0.92
C TYR A 45 2.88 7.54 1.56
N LEU A 46 2.84 6.49 2.37
CA LEU A 46 1.64 6.03 3.08
C LEU A 46 1.90 5.95 4.58
N VAL A 47 0.97 6.49 5.36
CA VAL A 47 0.83 6.18 6.79
C VAL A 47 -0.39 5.29 6.97
N VAL A 48 -0.22 4.12 7.56
CA VAL A 48 -1.26 3.10 7.68
C VAL A 48 -1.37 2.54 9.08
N MET A 49 -2.52 1.98 9.40
CA MET A 49 -2.69 1.14 10.59
C MET A 49 -2.59 -0.33 10.16
N ALA A 50 -1.78 -1.09 10.89
CA ALA A 50 -1.50 -2.50 10.66
C ALA A 50 -1.81 -3.33 11.91
N LYS A 51 -2.40 -4.50 11.72
CA LYS A 51 -2.62 -5.49 12.78
C LYS A 51 -1.59 -6.62 12.61
N TYR A 52 -0.82 -6.87 13.67
CA TYR A 52 0.16 -7.95 13.74
C TYR A 52 -0.30 -9.07 14.67
N GLU A 53 0.12 -10.29 14.39
CA GLU A 53 -0.26 -11.52 15.12
C GLU A 53 0.07 -11.46 16.62
N HIS A 54 1.19 -10.83 16.96
CA HIS A 54 1.78 -10.84 18.30
C HIS A 54 1.49 -9.55 19.10
N ASN A 55 0.69 -8.63 18.55
CA ASN A 55 0.32 -7.39 19.23
C ASN A 55 -1.18 -7.22 19.22
N ASP A 56 -1.82 -7.09 20.39
CA ASP A 56 -3.25 -6.88 20.51
C ASP A 56 -3.73 -5.60 19.83
N LYS A 57 -2.91 -4.53 19.85
CA LYS A 57 -3.24 -3.23 19.28
C LYS A 57 -2.73 -3.10 17.85
N GLU A 58 -3.40 -2.26 17.08
CA GLU A 58 -2.91 -1.84 15.77
C GLU A 58 -1.69 -0.93 15.94
N GLU A 59 -0.73 -1.07 15.02
CA GLU A 59 0.49 -0.27 14.95
C GLU A 59 0.43 0.67 13.75
N GLU A 60 1.04 1.84 13.89
CA GLU A 60 1.20 2.78 12.79
C GLU A 60 2.45 2.40 11.99
N GLU A 61 2.29 2.23 10.69
CA GLU A 61 3.33 1.83 9.76
C GLU A 61 3.48 2.84 8.63
N TYR A 62 4.71 2.92 8.13
CA TYR A 62 5.10 3.87 7.09
C TYR A 62 5.60 3.11 5.87
N ILE A 63 5.03 3.38 4.70
CA ILE A 63 5.40 2.71 3.45
C ILE A 63 5.81 3.77 2.43
N ASP A 64 7.03 3.65 1.92
CA ASP A 64 7.52 4.45 0.80
C ASP A 64 7.47 3.60 -0.49
N LEU A 65 6.58 3.98 -1.41
CA LEU A 65 6.43 3.30 -2.69
C LEU A 65 7.49 3.74 -3.71
N ILE A 66 8.15 4.88 -3.53
CA ILE A 66 9.02 5.46 -4.54
C ILE A 66 10.20 4.53 -4.88
N PRO A 67 10.96 3.97 -3.91
CA PRO A 67 12.03 3.01 -4.21
C PRO A 67 11.52 1.77 -4.94
N ILE A 68 10.37 1.23 -4.50
CA ILE A 68 9.77 0.02 -5.07
C ILE A 68 9.38 0.26 -6.54
N LEU A 69 8.78 1.41 -6.83
CA LEU A 69 8.39 1.79 -8.19
C LEU A 69 9.62 2.03 -9.10
N ASN A 70 10.68 2.65 -8.57
CA ASN A 70 11.93 2.86 -9.28
C ASN A 70 12.61 1.53 -9.64
N ASP A 71 12.68 0.58 -8.70
CA ASP A 71 13.26 -0.75 -8.93
C ASP A 71 12.47 -1.56 -9.98
N LEU A 72 11.18 -1.26 -10.14
CA LEU A 72 10.31 -1.80 -11.17
C LEU A 72 10.31 -0.99 -12.47
N TYR A 73 11.20 0.01 -12.60
CA TYR A 73 11.38 0.87 -13.77
C TYR A 73 10.15 1.70 -14.16
N PHE A 74 9.30 2.06 -13.19
CA PHE A 74 8.18 2.99 -13.44
C PHE A 74 8.69 4.43 -13.59
N ASN A 75 8.01 5.22 -14.43
CA ASN A 75 8.03 6.67 -14.26
C ASN A 75 7.15 7.01 -13.05
N VAL A 76 7.82 7.19 -11.89
CA VAL A 76 7.16 7.36 -10.58
C VAL A 76 6.18 8.52 -10.58
N ASP A 77 6.60 9.68 -11.10
CA ASP A 77 5.76 10.88 -11.13
C ASP A 77 4.51 10.69 -11.99
N GLU A 78 4.66 10.11 -13.19
CA GLU A 78 3.52 9.85 -14.07
C GLU A 78 2.56 8.82 -13.49
N PHE A 79 3.08 7.78 -12.82
CA PHE A 79 2.30 6.72 -12.23
C PHE A 79 1.49 7.20 -11.01
N LEU A 80 2.12 8.00 -10.14
CA LEU A 80 1.52 8.43 -8.87
C LEU A 80 0.61 9.65 -9.01
N ARG A 81 0.92 10.59 -9.90
CA ARG A 81 0.16 11.83 -10.13
C ARG A 81 -1.36 11.67 -10.25
N PRO A 82 -1.92 10.65 -10.93
CA PRO A 82 -3.38 10.52 -11.01
C PRO A 82 -4.03 9.95 -9.74
N ILE A 83 -3.27 9.38 -8.80
CA ILE A 83 -3.78 8.75 -7.58
C ILE A 83 -4.01 9.82 -6.50
N LYS A 84 -5.27 10.11 -6.22
CA LYS A 84 -5.66 11.12 -5.21
C LYS A 84 -5.93 10.54 -3.84
N LYS A 85 -6.21 9.23 -3.77
CA LYS A 85 -6.57 8.56 -2.52
C LYS A 85 -6.19 7.09 -2.55
N VAL A 86 -5.75 6.58 -1.42
CA VAL A 86 -5.53 5.16 -1.17
C VAL A 86 -6.47 4.69 -0.08
N ARG A 87 -7.02 3.47 -0.21
CA ARG A 87 -7.87 2.84 0.81
C ARG A 87 -7.47 1.39 1.01
N VAL A 88 -7.74 0.87 2.19
CA VAL A 88 -7.66 -0.57 2.41
C VAL A 88 -8.84 -1.24 1.72
N LEU A 89 -8.58 -2.25 0.88
CA LEU A 89 -9.60 -3.08 0.24
C LEU A 89 -9.05 -4.49 0.01
N TYR A 90 -9.71 -5.49 0.61
CA TYR A 90 -9.46 -6.90 0.35
C TYR A 90 -10.45 -7.38 -0.71
N ASP A 91 -9.97 -8.18 -1.66
CA ASP A 91 -10.81 -8.89 -2.64
C ASP A 91 -11.56 -10.05 -1.95
#